data_AF-A0AAD5Y7U2-F1
#
_entry.id   AF-A0AAD5Y7U2-F1
#
_cell.length_a   1.000
_cell.length_b   1.000
_cell.length_c   1.000
_cell.angle_alpha   90.00
_cell.angle_beta   90.00
_cell.angle_gamma   90.00
#
_symmetry.space_group_name_H-M   'P 1'
#
loop_
_entity.id
_entity.type
_entity.pdbx_description
1 polymer ?
#
loop_
_entity_poly.entity_id
_entity_poly.type
_entity_poly.pdbx_seq_one_letter_code
_entity_poly.pdbx_strand_id
1 'polypeptide(L)'
;MTLVSAAPLDARGGSYGGGGGYYPSPPKGKGGNAQSGDSGNANGGGVYNDAGYWGYIYNGPYANKAGDGGLTKSGTAIGGNGPGGGGSAVSGKTGDANGGDVVNKGGVIVNGYKANQAGDGGKAISGDATGGNAWKRGGPPPPTPKGKGGNAETGKSGDVDGGSVYNEAPYYWGGSIYNGPKANSGGDGGLTKSGAAKGGNGPGGGGSALSGDTGSAYGGDVANVATYIHNGYKANSGGDGGKAISGSATGGNAWKRGGPPPPTPKGKGGNAETGKSGHVDGGSVYNEAPYYWGSSIYNGVKANSGGDGGLTKSGAAKGGNGPGGGGSALSGDTGSAYGGDVANVASYIHNGYKANSGGDGGKAISGSATGGNAWKRGGPPPPTPKGKGGNAETGKSGDVDGGSVYNDAGYWGTVKNGVKANSGGDGGLTKSGDAKGGKGPGGGGSALSGDTGSAYGGDVANYGAVIYNGYKANSGGDGGKAISGSATGGDSW
;
A
#
# COMPACT_ATOMS: atom_id res chain seq x y z
N MET A 1 7.51 20.62 15.55
CA MET A 1 6.11 20.25 15.84
C MET A 1 6.09 19.51 17.17
N THR A 2 5.68 20.18 18.24
CA THR A 2 5.72 19.65 19.61
C THR A 2 4.50 18.75 19.80
N LEU A 3 4.71 17.45 20.00
CA LEU A 3 3.65 16.50 20.35
C LEU A 3 3.10 16.87 21.73
N VAL A 4 1.92 17.49 21.75
CA VAL A 4 1.16 17.68 22.99
C VAL A 4 0.59 16.31 23.37
N SER A 5 1.32 15.61 24.23
CA SER A 5 0.81 14.42 24.92
C SER A 5 -0.40 14.84 25.76
N ALA A 6 -1.59 14.43 25.35
CA ALA A 6 -2.78 14.57 26.17
C ALA A 6 -2.59 13.70 27.42
N ALA A 7 -2.34 14.34 28.56
CA ALA A 7 -2.28 13.67 29.84
C ALA A 7 -3.59 12.89 30.07
N PRO A 8 -3.54 11.64 30.58
CA PRO A 8 -4.75 10.94 30.96
C PRO A 8 -5.46 11.76 32.04
N LEU A 9 -6.70 12.15 31.76
CA LEU A 9 -7.61 12.70 32.76
C LEU A 9 -7.84 11.63 33.83
N ASP A 10 -7.05 11.70 34.91
CA ASP A 10 -7.27 10.91 36.11
C ASP A 10 -8.50 11.49 36.83
N ALA A 11 -9.66 10.92 36.52
CA ALA A 11 -10.90 11.18 37.23
C ALA A 11 -10.84 10.50 38.61
N ARG A 12 -10.00 11.00 39.52
CA ARG A 12 -9.97 10.60 40.92
C ARG A 12 -9.86 11.82 41.81
N GLY A 13 -10.94 12.15 42.52
CA GLY A 13 -10.89 13.19 43.54
C GLY A 13 -12.26 13.64 44.02
N GLY A 14 -13.00 12.76 44.69
CA GLY A 14 -14.23 13.12 45.39
C GLY A 14 -14.45 12.17 46.56
N SER A 15 -13.81 12.46 47.69
CA SER A 15 -14.04 11.81 48.97
C SER A 15 -15.44 12.21 49.46
N TYR A 16 -16.40 11.28 49.39
CA TYR A 16 -17.72 11.48 50.00
C TYR A 16 -17.69 10.96 51.43
N GLY A 17 -17.70 11.91 52.37
CA GLY A 17 -17.91 11.69 53.79
C GLY A 17 -19.27 11.03 54.05
N GLY A 18 -19.29 10.21 55.10
CA GLY A 18 -20.39 9.32 55.45
C GLY A 18 -21.72 10.02 55.69
N GLY A 19 -22.77 9.47 55.09
CA GLY A 19 -24.16 9.73 55.41
C GLY A 19 -25.00 8.60 54.83
N GLY A 20 -25.56 7.77 55.69
CA GLY A 20 -26.44 6.66 55.30
C GLY A 20 -27.67 7.19 54.57
N GLY A 21 -27.71 7.00 53.26
CA GLY A 21 -28.82 7.39 52.42
C GLY A 21 -28.65 6.73 51.07
N TYR A 22 -29.71 6.08 50.58
CA TYR A 22 -29.90 5.55 49.22
C TYR A 22 -28.67 5.74 48.33
N TYR A 23 -27.85 4.70 48.14
CA TYR A 23 -26.81 4.74 47.10
C TYR A 23 -27.51 5.09 45.79
N PRO A 24 -27.41 6.33 45.28
CA PRO A 24 -28.04 6.66 44.01
C PRO A 24 -27.42 5.67 43.03
N SER A 25 -28.28 4.89 42.37
CA SER A 25 -27.83 3.91 41.39
C SER A 25 -26.80 4.62 40.53
N PRO A 26 -25.51 4.22 40.57
CA PRO A 26 -24.51 5.09 39.99
C PRO A 26 -24.86 5.25 38.51
N PRO A 27 -24.52 6.37 37.86
CA PRO A 27 -24.95 6.66 36.51
C PRO A 27 -24.58 5.51 35.58
N LYS A 28 -25.52 5.09 34.72
CA LYS A 28 -25.29 4.10 33.65
C LYS A 28 -24.44 4.75 32.55
N GLY A 29 -23.18 5.04 32.86
CA GLY A 29 -22.26 5.63 31.91
C GLY A 29 -21.91 4.66 30.79
N LYS A 30 -22.04 5.09 29.54
CA LYS A 30 -21.33 4.47 28.42
C LYS A 30 -19.91 5.07 28.38
N GLY A 31 -18.99 4.33 27.80
CA GLY A 31 -17.67 4.86 27.48
C GLY A 31 -17.81 5.97 26.44
N GLY A 32 -17.02 7.02 26.57
CA GLY A 32 -16.98 8.10 25.59
C GLY A 32 -16.38 7.63 24.26
N ASN A 33 -16.88 8.16 23.15
CA ASN A 33 -16.27 7.91 21.84
C ASN A 33 -15.00 8.77 21.69
N ALA A 34 -14.06 8.31 20.88
CA ALA A 34 -12.87 9.07 20.49
C ALA A 34 -12.76 9.14 18.97
N GLN A 35 -12.39 10.32 18.49
CA GLN A 35 -12.07 10.55 17.09
C GLN A 35 -10.80 11.37 17.02
N SER A 36 -9.85 10.98 16.16
CA SER A 36 -8.71 11.85 15.83
C SER A 36 -8.98 12.60 14.52
N GLY A 37 -8.29 13.72 14.33
CA GLY A 37 -8.42 14.53 13.12
C GLY A 37 -7.64 13.95 11.94
N ASP A 38 -8.05 14.36 10.74
CA ASP A 38 -7.34 14.09 9.49
C ASP A 38 -6.06 14.94 9.38
N SER A 39 -5.08 14.48 8.61
CA SER A 39 -3.91 15.28 8.22
C SER A 39 -3.98 15.72 6.76
N GLY A 40 -3.43 16.90 6.46
CA GLY A 40 -3.37 17.43 5.09
C GLY A 40 -2.22 16.86 4.27
N ASN A 41 -2.04 17.39 3.06
CA ASN A 41 -0.99 16.98 2.13
C ASN A 41 0.38 17.57 2.50
N ALA A 42 1.45 16.88 2.12
CA ALA A 42 2.84 17.30 2.33
C ALA A 42 3.67 17.03 1.07
N ASN A 43 3.32 17.64 -0.06
CA ASN A 43 3.98 17.38 -1.35
C ASN A 43 5.28 18.18 -1.52
N GLY A 44 6.21 17.61 -2.27
CA GLY A 44 7.46 18.24 -2.68
C GLY A 44 7.27 19.31 -3.77
N GLY A 45 8.18 20.27 -3.83
CA GLY A 45 8.18 21.32 -4.86
C GLY A 45 8.93 20.88 -6.12
N GLY A 46 8.43 21.26 -7.30
CA GLY A 46 9.08 20.96 -8.58
C GLY A 46 10.13 21.98 -9.02
N VAL A 47 10.92 21.61 -10.02
CA VAL A 47 11.86 22.47 -10.75
C VAL A 47 11.39 22.60 -12.19
N TYR A 48 11.21 23.82 -12.69
CA TYR A 48 10.80 24.09 -14.07
C TYR A 48 11.76 25.05 -14.74
N ASN A 49 12.50 24.56 -15.73
CA ASN A 49 13.41 25.34 -16.56
C ASN A 49 12.86 25.42 -17.98
N ASP A 50 12.69 26.63 -18.50
CA ASP A 50 12.21 26.86 -19.86
C ASP A 50 13.07 27.92 -20.53
N ALA A 51 13.80 27.52 -21.56
CA ALA A 51 14.64 28.39 -22.36
C ALA A 51 13.99 28.74 -23.72
N GLY A 52 12.75 28.31 -23.96
CA GLY A 52 12.07 28.42 -25.24
C GLY A 52 12.69 27.54 -26.33
N TYR A 53 12.05 27.51 -27.50
CA TYR A 53 12.40 26.58 -28.59
C TYR A 53 13.82 26.69 -29.13
N TRP A 54 14.49 27.83 -28.93
CA TRP A 54 15.85 28.09 -29.41
C TRP A 54 16.89 28.20 -28.30
N GLY A 55 16.44 28.12 -27.04
CA GLY A 55 17.31 28.27 -25.90
C GLY A 55 18.11 27.01 -25.59
N TYR A 56 19.19 27.21 -24.84
CA TYR A 56 20.08 26.16 -24.39
C TYR A 56 19.93 25.98 -22.89
N ILE A 57 19.60 24.76 -22.44
CA ILE A 57 19.64 24.38 -21.03
C ILE A 57 20.89 23.54 -20.82
N TYR A 58 21.79 24.02 -19.96
CA TYR A 58 22.95 23.26 -19.50
C TYR A 58 22.82 22.97 -18.01
N ASN A 59 22.46 21.73 -17.69
CA ASN A 59 22.36 21.25 -16.32
C ASN A 59 23.67 20.55 -15.97
N GLY A 60 24.51 21.23 -15.19
CA GLY A 60 25.73 20.65 -14.65
C GLY A 60 25.47 19.50 -13.67
N PRO A 61 26.53 18.95 -13.05
CA PRO A 61 26.35 17.90 -12.06
C PRO A 61 25.46 18.34 -10.89
N TYR A 62 24.45 17.53 -10.55
CA TYR A 62 23.51 17.81 -9.45
C TYR A 62 22.71 19.12 -9.57
N ALA A 63 22.51 19.65 -10.78
CA ALA A 63 21.93 20.98 -10.98
C ALA A 63 20.48 21.11 -10.48
N ASN A 64 19.61 20.15 -10.80
CA ASN A 64 18.20 20.18 -10.48
C ASN A 64 17.87 19.03 -9.53
N LYS A 65 17.43 19.37 -8.32
CA LYS A 65 16.83 18.44 -7.38
C LYS A 65 15.47 18.98 -6.94
N ALA A 66 14.40 18.27 -7.26
CA ALA A 66 13.08 18.59 -6.76
C ALA A 66 12.92 18.19 -5.29
N GLY A 67 11.92 18.76 -4.63
CA GLY A 67 11.64 18.49 -3.22
C GLY A 67 11.00 17.12 -3.04
N ASP A 68 11.37 16.43 -1.96
CA ASP A 68 10.76 15.16 -1.58
C ASP A 68 9.39 15.40 -0.91
N GLY A 69 8.50 14.41 -1.01
CA GLY A 69 7.29 14.33 -0.22
C GLY A 69 7.61 14.26 1.28
N GLY A 70 6.80 14.95 2.08
CA GLY A 70 6.93 15.04 3.52
C GLY A 70 6.26 13.90 4.29
N LEU A 71 5.93 14.16 5.56
CA LEU A 71 5.18 13.23 6.41
C LEU A 71 3.77 13.77 6.64
N THR A 72 2.77 12.99 6.25
CA THR A 72 1.38 13.18 6.62
C THR A 72 0.93 12.05 7.54
N LYS A 73 0.47 12.41 8.73
CA LYS A 73 0.15 11.46 9.81
C LYS A 73 -1.07 11.91 10.60
N SER A 74 -2.07 11.04 10.72
CA SER A 74 -3.24 11.26 11.56
C SER A 74 -3.03 10.73 12.98
N GLY A 75 -3.89 11.15 13.91
CA GLY A 75 -3.79 10.77 15.32
C GLY A 75 -4.35 9.37 15.62
N THR A 76 -3.96 8.79 16.75
CA THR A 76 -4.57 7.57 17.29
C THR A 76 -5.90 7.88 18.00
N ALA A 77 -6.90 7.02 17.87
CA ALA A 77 -8.18 7.13 18.59
C ALA A 77 -8.38 5.98 19.58
N ILE A 78 -8.79 6.30 20.82
CA ILE A 78 -9.01 5.31 21.89
C ILE A 78 -10.36 5.57 22.57
N GLY A 79 -11.31 4.66 22.37
CA GLY A 79 -12.64 4.75 22.96
C GLY A 79 -12.61 4.49 24.47
N GLY A 80 -13.40 5.26 25.22
CA GLY A 80 -13.51 5.14 26.66
C GLY A 80 -14.13 3.81 27.08
N ASN A 81 -13.68 3.26 28.20
CA ASN A 81 -14.32 2.08 28.79
C ASN A 81 -15.61 2.52 29.52
N GLY A 82 -16.70 1.76 29.44
CA GLY A 82 -17.93 2.10 30.18
C GLY A 82 -18.73 0.92 30.73
N PRO A 83 -19.37 1.06 31.92
CA PRO A 83 -20.19 0.00 32.50
C PRO A 83 -21.46 -0.30 31.69
N GLY A 84 -21.96 0.65 30.90
CA GLY A 84 -23.11 0.50 30.00
C GLY A 84 -22.76 0.09 28.56
N GLY A 85 -21.46 -0.02 28.23
CA GLY A 85 -20.95 -0.17 26.88
C GLY A 85 -19.61 0.54 26.73
N GLY A 86 -18.69 0.00 25.93
CA GLY A 86 -17.48 0.72 25.55
C GLY A 86 -17.77 1.75 24.47
N GLY A 87 -17.00 2.85 24.47
CA GLY A 87 -17.07 3.87 23.43
C GLY A 87 -16.29 3.45 22.19
N SER A 88 -16.69 3.94 21.02
CA SER A 88 -16.03 3.63 19.75
C SER A 88 -14.83 4.54 19.52
N ALA A 89 -13.90 4.08 18.68
CA ALA A 89 -12.73 4.84 18.23
C ALA A 89 -12.67 4.92 16.71
N VAL A 90 -12.44 6.12 16.17
CA VAL A 90 -12.22 6.37 14.74
C VAL A 90 -10.96 7.19 14.56
N SER A 91 -9.93 6.66 13.89
CA SER A 91 -8.76 7.49 13.55
C SER A 91 -8.99 8.26 12.25
N GLY A 92 -8.35 9.43 12.14
CA GLY A 92 -8.41 10.27 10.95
C GLY A 92 -7.67 9.68 9.75
N LYS A 93 -7.96 10.20 8.57
CA LYS A 93 -7.29 9.91 7.32
C LYS A 93 -5.99 10.72 7.19
N THR A 94 -5.09 10.30 6.32
CA THR A 94 -3.98 11.16 5.90
C THR A 94 -4.17 11.66 4.49
N GLY A 95 -3.61 12.84 4.20
CA GLY A 95 -3.41 13.32 2.85
C GLY A 95 -2.26 12.61 2.13
N ASP A 96 -1.86 13.21 1.02
CA ASP A 96 -0.81 12.72 0.12
C ASP A 96 0.57 13.29 0.52
N ALA A 97 1.63 12.62 0.07
CA ALA A 97 2.99 13.11 0.23
C ALA A 97 3.82 12.79 -1.02
N ASN A 98 3.47 13.39 -2.15
CA ASN A 98 4.15 13.12 -3.42
C ASN A 98 5.45 13.92 -3.55
N GLY A 99 6.43 13.37 -4.27
CA GLY A 99 7.64 14.07 -4.68
C GLY A 99 7.39 15.14 -5.75
N GLY A 100 8.35 16.04 -5.94
CA GLY A 100 8.29 17.09 -6.96
C GLY A 100 8.93 16.66 -8.28
N ASP A 101 8.44 17.23 -9.39
CA ASP A 101 8.95 16.96 -10.73
C ASP A 101 10.14 17.84 -11.12
N VAL A 102 10.93 17.38 -12.10
CA VAL A 102 11.92 18.22 -12.80
C VAL A 102 11.52 18.30 -14.28
N VAL A 103 11.27 19.51 -14.77
CA VAL A 103 10.86 19.78 -16.14
C VAL A 103 11.87 20.71 -16.80
N ASN A 104 12.43 20.29 -17.95
CA ASN A 104 13.31 21.11 -18.77
C ASN A 104 12.72 21.22 -20.19
N LYS A 105 12.52 22.45 -20.68
CA LYS A 105 12.07 22.72 -22.05
C LYS A 105 13.04 23.66 -22.77
N GLY A 106 13.58 23.24 -23.90
CA GLY A 106 14.57 24.04 -24.62
C GLY A 106 14.93 23.49 -26.00
N GLY A 107 15.58 24.30 -26.84
CA GLY A 107 16.11 23.86 -28.14
C GLY A 107 17.18 22.77 -28.00
N VAL A 108 18.12 22.96 -27.08
CA VAL A 108 19.14 21.97 -26.74
C VAL A 108 19.22 21.82 -25.23
N ILE A 109 19.15 20.58 -24.75
CA ILE A 109 19.25 20.25 -23.33
C ILE A 109 20.46 19.34 -23.13
N VAL A 110 21.38 19.76 -22.27
CA VAL A 110 22.57 18.98 -21.89
C VAL A 110 22.52 18.72 -20.39
N ASN A 111 22.40 17.45 -20.03
CA ASN A 111 22.32 17.00 -18.66
C ASN A 111 23.61 16.26 -18.29
N GLY A 112 24.37 16.83 -17.36
CA GLY A 112 25.59 16.24 -16.79
C GLY A 112 25.30 15.10 -15.81
N TYR A 113 26.26 14.82 -14.93
CA TYR A 113 26.13 13.72 -13.96
C TYR A 113 25.08 14.01 -12.87
N LYS A 114 24.05 13.17 -12.74
CA LYS A 114 22.96 13.38 -11.77
C LYS A 114 22.31 14.76 -11.89
N ALA A 115 22.22 15.28 -13.10
CA ALA A 115 21.77 16.63 -13.38
C ALA A 115 20.31 16.87 -12.97
N ASN A 116 19.43 15.90 -13.17
CA ASN A 116 18.01 16.00 -12.81
C ASN A 116 17.62 14.84 -11.91
N GLN A 117 17.24 15.17 -10.68
CA GLN A 117 16.73 14.25 -9.68
C GLN A 117 15.34 14.74 -9.29
N ALA A 118 14.30 14.00 -9.66
CA ALA A 118 12.98 14.25 -9.12
C ALA A 118 12.94 13.89 -7.62
N GLY A 119 11.92 14.41 -6.92
CA GLY A 119 11.77 14.21 -5.50
C GLY A 119 11.16 12.84 -5.20
N ASP A 120 11.57 12.22 -4.11
CA ASP A 120 10.98 10.94 -3.68
C ASP A 120 9.59 11.15 -3.07
N GLY A 121 8.75 10.13 -3.13
CA GLY A 121 7.53 10.03 -2.36
C GLY A 121 7.81 10.00 -0.86
N GLY A 122 6.94 10.66 -0.11
CA GLY A 122 7.03 10.83 1.33
C GLY A 122 6.40 9.69 2.13
N LYS A 123 5.72 10.03 3.21
CA LYS A 123 5.06 9.06 4.11
C LYS A 123 3.64 9.49 4.45
N ALA A 124 2.67 8.64 4.16
CA ALA A 124 1.27 8.80 4.51
C ALA A 124 0.84 7.71 5.50
N ILE A 125 0.67 8.05 6.78
CA ILE A 125 0.46 7.07 7.87
C ILE A 125 -0.79 7.39 8.69
N SER A 126 -1.86 6.61 8.53
CA SER A 126 -3.05 6.79 9.38
C SER A 126 -2.85 6.19 10.78
N GLY A 127 -3.50 6.79 11.78
CA GLY A 127 -3.39 6.40 13.17
C GLY A 127 -4.16 5.12 13.51
N ASP A 128 -3.80 4.47 14.61
CA ASP A 128 -4.50 3.30 15.12
C ASP A 128 -5.85 3.65 15.75
N ALA A 129 -6.75 2.68 15.85
CA ALA A 129 -8.03 2.81 16.54
C ALA A 129 -8.28 1.65 17.51
N THR A 130 -8.64 1.97 18.75
CA THR A 130 -8.98 0.97 19.78
C THR A 130 -10.32 1.28 20.44
N GLY A 131 -11.30 0.39 20.26
CA GLY A 131 -12.61 0.49 20.89
C GLY A 131 -12.54 0.22 22.40
N GLY A 132 -13.34 0.96 23.16
CA GLY A 132 -13.42 0.82 24.61
C GLY A 132 -14.07 -0.49 25.04
N ASN A 133 -13.70 -1.00 26.21
CA ASN A 133 -14.31 -2.18 26.79
C ASN A 133 -15.60 -1.83 27.55
N ALA A 134 -16.55 -2.75 27.50
CA ALA A 134 -17.65 -2.79 28.47
C ALA A 134 -17.23 -3.60 29.69
N TRP A 135 -17.03 -2.92 30.82
CA TRP A 135 -16.44 -3.48 32.03
C TRP A 135 -17.47 -3.61 33.16
N LYS A 136 -17.20 -4.55 34.07
CA LYS A 136 -18.13 -4.94 35.12
C LYS A 136 -18.14 -3.88 36.22
N ARG A 137 -19.33 -3.44 36.64
CA ARG A 137 -19.51 -2.81 37.94
C ARG A 137 -19.10 -3.78 39.05
N GLY A 138 -18.32 -3.33 40.03
CA GLY A 138 -18.01 -4.09 41.24
C GLY A 138 -19.22 -4.43 42.13
N GLY A 139 -20.44 -4.06 41.73
CA GLY A 139 -21.68 -4.35 42.45
C GLY A 139 -22.38 -5.66 42.02
N PRO A 140 -23.42 -6.08 42.75
CA PRO A 140 -24.23 -7.24 42.41
C PRO A 140 -24.79 -7.08 40.97
N PRO A 141 -24.71 -8.14 40.16
CA PRO A 141 -24.97 -8.04 38.73
C PRO A 141 -26.44 -7.70 38.48
N PRO A 142 -26.77 -6.64 37.70
CA PRO A 142 -28.11 -6.47 37.20
C PRO A 142 -28.48 -7.69 36.31
N PRO A 143 -29.77 -8.09 36.29
CA PRO A 143 -30.20 -9.36 35.70
C PRO A 143 -29.93 -9.52 34.20
N THR A 144 -29.61 -8.45 33.47
CA THR A 144 -29.21 -8.53 32.05
C THR A 144 -28.07 -7.54 31.70
N PRO A 145 -26.81 -8.01 31.60
CA PRO A 145 -25.71 -7.20 31.08
C PRO A 145 -25.88 -7.02 29.56
N LYS A 146 -26.13 -5.80 29.10
CA LYS A 146 -26.27 -5.46 27.66
C LYS A 146 -25.07 -4.73 27.06
N GLY A 147 -24.04 -4.43 27.86
CA GLY A 147 -22.88 -3.64 27.40
C GLY A 147 -22.09 -4.38 26.33
N LYS A 148 -22.00 -3.79 25.13
CA LYS A 148 -21.10 -4.24 24.05
C LYS A 148 -19.78 -3.50 24.13
N GLY A 149 -18.70 -4.11 23.68
CA GLY A 149 -17.46 -3.38 23.42
C GLY A 149 -17.66 -2.35 22.31
N GLY A 150 -16.88 -1.27 22.35
CA GLY A 150 -16.89 -0.23 21.32
C GLY A 150 -16.20 -0.69 20.05
N ASN A 151 -16.59 -0.13 18.91
CA ASN A 151 -15.98 -0.44 17.63
C ASN A 151 -14.67 0.33 17.45
N ALA A 152 -13.80 -0.15 16.57
CA ALA A 152 -12.60 0.54 16.12
C ALA A 152 -12.56 0.63 14.60
N GLU A 153 -12.29 1.80 14.07
CA GLU A 153 -12.11 2.07 12.64
C GLU A 153 -10.88 2.95 12.43
N THR A 154 -9.98 2.56 11.52
CA THR A 154 -8.86 3.43 11.15
C THR A 154 -9.08 4.16 9.84
N GLY A 155 -8.55 5.38 9.75
CA GLY A 155 -8.60 6.16 8.53
C GLY A 155 -7.76 5.56 7.41
N LYS A 156 -8.03 6.01 6.19
CA LYS A 156 -7.25 5.68 5.00
C LYS A 156 -5.93 6.46 4.98
N SER A 157 -4.90 5.93 4.34
CA SER A 157 -3.71 6.72 4.00
C SER A 157 -3.76 7.20 2.54
N GLY A 158 -3.20 8.37 2.27
CA GLY A 158 -3.11 8.96 0.92
C GLY A 158 -1.96 8.38 0.08
N ASP A 159 -1.80 8.94 -1.11
CA ASP A 159 -0.81 8.51 -2.10
C ASP A 159 0.58 9.11 -1.80
N VAL A 160 1.64 8.45 -2.26
CA VAL A 160 3.03 8.80 -1.96
C VAL A 160 3.92 8.58 -3.19
N ASP A 161 3.59 9.21 -4.30
CA ASP A 161 4.27 8.97 -5.57
C ASP A 161 5.59 9.72 -5.66
N GLY A 162 6.57 9.14 -6.33
CA GLY A 162 7.80 9.83 -6.71
C GLY A 162 7.55 10.81 -7.87
N GLY A 163 8.33 11.89 -7.90
CA GLY A 163 8.27 12.87 -8.97
C GLY A 163 8.94 12.36 -10.26
N SER A 164 8.58 12.96 -11.39
CA SER A 164 9.09 12.59 -12.72
C SER A 164 10.12 13.58 -13.26
N VAL A 165 10.93 13.12 -14.22
CA VAL A 165 11.83 13.98 -15.01
C VAL A 165 11.33 14.05 -16.45
N TYR A 166 11.03 15.27 -16.92
CA TYR A 166 10.56 15.52 -18.28
C TYR A 166 11.48 16.48 -19.01
N ASN A 167 12.14 16.01 -20.06
CA ASN A 167 12.98 16.82 -20.94
C ASN A 167 12.34 16.90 -22.33
N GLU A 168 12.05 18.11 -22.80
CA GLU A 168 11.42 18.36 -24.10
C GLU A 168 12.25 19.32 -24.94
N ALA A 169 12.61 18.87 -26.15
CA ALA A 169 13.22 19.67 -27.18
C ALA A 169 12.42 19.59 -28.49
N PRO A 170 12.29 20.70 -29.25
CA PRO A 170 11.38 20.79 -30.39
C PRO A 170 11.75 19.84 -31.54
N TYR A 171 10.71 19.34 -32.21
CA TYR A 171 10.78 18.35 -33.29
C TYR A 171 11.24 18.88 -34.65
N TYR A 172 11.02 20.16 -34.96
CA TYR A 172 11.11 20.65 -36.35
C TYR A 172 12.47 21.24 -36.73
N TRP A 173 13.41 21.38 -35.78
CA TRP A 173 14.64 22.17 -35.98
C TRP A 173 15.91 21.52 -35.41
N GLY A 174 15.94 20.19 -35.28
CA GLY A 174 17.11 19.50 -34.76
C GLY A 174 17.26 19.62 -33.23
N GLY A 175 16.14 19.75 -32.51
CA GLY A 175 16.14 19.77 -31.05
C GLY A 175 16.85 18.55 -30.50
N SER A 176 17.76 18.76 -29.55
CA SER A 176 18.71 17.74 -29.12
C SER A 176 18.76 17.62 -27.61
N ILE A 177 18.71 16.39 -27.11
CA ILE A 177 18.90 16.06 -25.69
C ILE A 177 20.15 15.19 -25.53
N TYR A 178 21.08 15.65 -24.70
CA TYR A 178 22.29 14.92 -24.34
C TYR A 178 22.26 14.59 -22.86
N ASN A 179 22.02 13.32 -22.54
CA ASN A 179 22.04 12.82 -21.19
C ASN A 179 23.38 12.14 -20.91
N GLY A 180 24.19 12.76 -20.06
CA GLY A 180 25.43 12.23 -19.53
C GLY A 180 25.20 11.06 -18.56
N PRO A 181 26.25 10.61 -17.85
CA PRO A 181 26.11 9.46 -16.97
C PRO A 181 25.16 9.72 -15.80
N LYS A 182 24.18 8.85 -15.54
CA LYS A 182 23.19 9.05 -14.44
C LYS A 182 22.48 10.40 -14.48
N ALA A 183 22.23 10.94 -15.66
CA ALA A 183 21.74 12.30 -15.83
C ALA A 183 20.37 12.53 -15.20
N ASN A 184 19.43 11.61 -15.39
CA ASN A 184 18.03 11.74 -15.01
C ASN A 184 17.60 10.56 -14.14
N SER A 185 16.95 10.87 -13.02
CA SER A 185 16.33 9.88 -12.14
C SER A 185 14.93 10.36 -11.77
N GLY A 186 13.93 9.52 -12.04
CA GLY A 186 12.65 9.62 -11.35
C GLY A 186 12.85 9.44 -9.84
N GLY A 187 11.92 9.98 -9.06
CA GLY A 187 11.90 9.80 -7.62
C GLY A 187 11.26 8.46 -7.25
N ASP A 188 11.71 7.85 -6.16
CA ASP A 188 11.14 6.59 -5.70
C ASP A 188 9.76 6.82 -5.07
N GLY A 189 8.87 5.84 -5.16
CA GLY A 189 7.62 5.84 -4.40
C GLY A 189 7.87 5.77 -2.89
N GLY A 190 6.99 6.40 -2.12
CA GLY A 190 7.09 6.52 -0.68
C GLY A 190 6.44 5.38 0.11
N LEU A 191 6.05 5.66 1.37
CA LEU A 191 5.32 4.72 2.23
C LEU A 191 3.90 5.20 2.54
N THR A 192 2.91 4.42 2.11
CA THR A 192 1.51 4.60 2.49
C THR A 192 1.06 3.45 3.39
N LYS A 193 0.53 3.79 4.56
CA LYS A 193 0.19 2.82 5.61
C LYS A 193 -1.06 3.21 6.37
N SER A 194 -2.02 2.29 6.49
CA SER A 194 -3.16 2.47 7.38
C SER A 194 -2.92 1.89 8.78
N GLY A 195 -3.58 2.48 9.78
CA GLY A 195 -3.47 2.08 11.18
C GLY A 195 -4.17 0.75 11.49
N ALA A 196 -3.78 0.12 12.59
CA ALA A 196 -4.41 -1.10 13.09
C ALA A 196 -5.70 -0.79 13.87
N ALA A 197 -6.70 -1.66 13.71
CA ALA A 197 -8.00 -1.55 14.39
C ALA A 197 -8.20 -2.67 15.41
N LYS A 198 -8.66 -2.32 16.62
CA LYS A 198 -8.98 -3.28 17.68
C LYS A 198 -10.31 -2.99 18.35
N GLY A 199 -11.27 -3.89 18.18
CA GLY A 199 -12.59 -3.79 18.82
C GLY A 199 -12.51 -4.02 20.33
N GLY A 200 -13.36 -3.30 21.07
CA GLY A 200 -13.46 -3.44 22.52
C GLY A 200 -14.11 -4.76 22.94
N ASN A 201 -13.78 -5.27 24.11
CA ASN A 201 -14.45 -6.45 24.66
C ASN A 201 -15.78 -6.07 25.34
N GLY A 202 -16.76 -6.97 25.37
CA GLY A 202 -17.99 -6.71 26.11
C GLY A 202 -18.84 -7.94 26.45
N PRO A 203 -19.52 -7.95 27.60
CA PRO A 203 -20.36 -9.07 28.02
C PRO A 203 -21.58 -9.30 27.12
N GLY A 204 -22.10 -8.26 26.47
CA GLY A 204 -23.19 -8.32 25.51
C GLY A 204 -22.74 -8.57 24.06
N GLY A 205 -21.44 -8.64 23.81
CA GLY A 205 -20.83 -8.72 22.49
C GLY A 205 -19.51 -7.97 22.43
N GLY A 206 -18.56 -8.46 21.64
CA GLY A 206 -17.36 -7.71 21.29
C GLY A 206 -17.64 -6.64 20.23
N GLY A 207 -16.88 -5.55 20.26
CA GLY A 207 -16.91 -4.53 19.21
C GLY A 207 -16.15 -4.99 17.97
N SER A 208 -16.54 -4.49 16.79
CA SER A 208 -15.87 -4.81 15.53
C SER A 208 -14.63 -3.96 15.33
N ALA A 209 -13.73 -4.44 14.45
CA ALA A 209 -12.53 -3.73 14.01
C ALA A 209 -12.49 -3.65 12.48
N LEU A 210 -12.27 -2.44 11.94
CA LEU A 210 -12.07 -2.18 10.53
C LEU A 210 -10.77 -1.37 10.35
N SER A 211 -9.78 -1.89 9.61
CA SER A 211 -8.65 -1.05 9.20
C SER A 211 -8.92 -0.37 7.87
N GLY A 212 -8.39 0.85 7.69
CA GLY A 212 -8.55 1.62 6.46
C GLY A 212 -7.72 1.08 5.30
N ASP A 213 -8.08 1.50 4.09
CA ASP A 213 -7.28 1.25 2.88
C ASP A 213 -5.99 2.09 2.87
N THR A 214 -5.03 1.70 2.03
CA THR A 214 -3.90 2.58 1.70
C THR A 214 -4.01 3.14 0.29
N GLY A 215 -3.39 4.29 0.06
CA GLY A 215 -3.10 4.81 -1.27
C GLY A 215 -2.08 3.95 -2.03
N SER A 216 -1.70 4.46 -3.20
CA SER A 216 -0.63 3.94 -4.06
C SER A 216 0.72 4.58 -3.74
N ALA A 217 1.79 3.96 -4.24
CA ALA A 217 3.15 4.48 -4.10
C ALA A 217 3.93 4.20 -5.40
N TYR A 218 3.71 5.02 -6.42
CA TYR A 218 4.35 4.87 -7.73
C TYR A 218 5.74 5.49 -7.74
N GLY A 219 6.68 4.87 -8.45
CA GLY A 219 7.94 5.48 -8.83
C GLY A 219 7.74 6.48 -9.98
N GLY A 220 8.59 7.49 -10.04
CA GLY A 220 8.50 8.54 -11.05
C GLY A 220 9.12 8.18 -12.39
N ASP A 221 8.56 8.72 -13.47
CA ASP A 221 8.99 8.43 -14.84
C ASP A 221 10.17 9.30 -15.27
N VAL A 222 10.88 8.85 -16.31
CA VAL A 222 11.81 9.69 -17.06
C VAL A 222 11.43 9.72 -18.53
N ALA A 223 11.07 10.90 -19.03
CA ALA A 223 10.70 11.11 -20.42
C ALA A 223 11.65 12.09 -21.11
N ASN A 224 12.17 11.69 -22.28
CA ASN A 224 12.95 12.54 -23.17
C ASN A 224 12.27 12.59 -24.53
N VAL A 225 11.97 13.80 -25.00
CA VAL A 225 11.29 14.03 -26.27
C VAL A 225 12.11 15.00 -27.10
N ALA A 226 12.69 14.56 -28.22
CA ALA A 226 13.52 15.42 -29.07
C ALA A 226 13.71 14.86 -30.48
N THR A 227 14.29 15.64 -31.40
CA THR A 227 14.70 15.11 -32.71
C THR A 227 15.88 14.15 -32.57
N TYR A 228 16.82 14.48 -31.70
CA TYR A 228 18.00 13.69 -31.41
C TYR A 228 18.14 13.46 -29.90
N ILE A 229 18.24 12.21 -29.47
CA ILE A 229 18.44 11.85 -28.07
C ILE A 229 19.70 11.00 -27.96
N HIS A 230 20.65 11.44 -27.12
CA HIS A 230 21.83 10.68 -26.78
C HIS A 230 21.88 10.39 -25.28
N ASN A 231 21.72 9.12 -24.93
CA ASN A 231 21.75 8.61 -23.58
C ASN A 231 23.09 7.90 -23.32
N GLY A 232 23.91 8.49 -22.46
CA GLY A 232 25.18 7.94 -21.99
C GLY A 232 25.02 6.77 -21.00
N TYR A 233 25.99 6.59 -20.11
CA TYR A 233 25.99 5.46 -19.16
C TYR A 233 24.97 5.64 -18.04
N LYS A 234 23.98 4.75 -17.89
CA LYS A 234 22.91 4.87 -16.88
C LYS A 234 22.21 6.22 -16.94
N ALA A 235 22.10 6.80 -18.12
CA ALA A 235 21.60 8.15 -18.31
C ALA A 235 20.22 8.39 -17.71
N ASN A 236 19.31 7.42 -17.83
CA ASN A 236 17.94 7.54 -17.33
C ASN A 236 17.59 6.33 -16.46
N SER A 237 16.97 6.60 -15.31
CA SER A 237 16.35 5.59 -14.47
C SER A 237 14.96 6.05 -14.05
N GLY A 238 13.94 5.22 -14.26
CA GLY A 238 12.70 5.37 -13.51
C GLY A 238 12.96 5.22 -12.01
N GLY A 239 12.09 5.81 -11.19
CA GLY A 239 12.11 5.60 -9.74
C GLY A 239 11.49 4.26 -9.37
N ASP A 240 11.91 3.66 -8.26
CA ASP A 240 11.34 2.40 -7.81
C ASP A 240 9.94 2.60 -7.22
N GLY A 241 9.09 1.58 -7.30
CA GLY A 241 7.81 1.55 -6.61
C GLY A 241 7.99 1.55 -5.09
N GLY A 242 7.07 2.21 -4.39
CA GLY A 242 7.13 2.38 -2.95
C GLY A 242 6.52 1.23 -2.14
N LYS A 243 5.87 1.55 -1.03
CA LYS A 243 5.27 0.57 -0.12
C LYS A 243 3.85 0.95 0.26
N ALA A 244 2.90 0.06 -0.02
CA ALA A 244 1.49 0.18 0.35
C ALA A 244 1.12 -0.92 1.36
N ILE A 245 0.86 -0.56 2.63
CA ILE A 245 0.66 -1.53 3.73
C ILE A 245 -0.63 -1.25 4.51
N SER A 246 -1.65 -2.09 4.36
CA SER A 246 -2.87 -1.92 5.15
C SER A 246 -2.71 -2.46 6.59
N GLY A 247 -3.42 -1.82 7.52
CA GLY A 247 -3.39 -2.15 8.94
C GLY A 247 -4.07 -3.48 9.27
N SER A 248 -3.71 -4.09 10.39
CA SER A 248 -4.39 -5.31 10.88
C SER A 248 -5.70 -4.99 11.61
N ALA A 249 -6.61 -5.95 11.69
CA ALA A 249 -7.88 -5.82 12.39
C ALA A 249 -8.12 -6.97 13.36
N THR A 250 -8.55 -6.66 14.59
CA THR A 250 -8.90 -7.66 15.61
C THR A 250 -10.24 -7.32 16.27
N GLY A 251 -11.23 -8.19 16.10
CA GLY A 251 -12.53 -8.07 16.73
C GLY A 251 -12.45 -8.31 18.24
N GLY A 252 -13.27 -7.58 18.99
CA GLY A 252 -13.37 -7.71 20.44
C GLY A 252 -13.99 -9.05 20.85
N ASN A 253 -13.61 -9.56 22.01
CA ASN A 253 -14.21 -10.76 22.57
C ASN A 253 -15.52 -10.46 23.29
N ALA A 254 -16.44 -11.41 23.24
CA ALA A 254 -17.54 -11.51 24.20
C ALA A 254 -17.12 -12.43 25.34
N TRP A 255 -16.84 -11.87 26.52
CA TRP A 255 -16.33 -12.63 27.67
C TRP A 255 -17.41 -13.14 28.64
N LYS A 256 -17.06 -14.20 29.39
CA LYS A 256 -17.93 -14.86 30.37
C LYS A 256 -17.90 -14.14 31.73
N ARG A 257 -19.03 -14.17 32.44
CA ARG A 257 -19.16 -13.78 33.84
C ARG A 257 -18.42 -14.78 34.74
N GLY A 258 -17.52 -14.32 35.62
CA GLY A 258 -16.94 -15.12 36.70
C GLY A 258 -17.92 -15.38 37.87
N GLY A 259 -19.19 -15.71 37.59
CA GLY A 259 -20.19 -15.95 38.63
C GLY A 259 -21.26 -16.96 38.20
N PRO A 260 -22.13 -17.41 39.12
CA PRO A 260 -23.10 -18.47 38.87
C PRO A 260 -23.97 -18.14 37.64
N PRO A 261 -24.31 -19.14 36.82
CA PRO A 261 -24.81 -18.95 35.46
C PRO A 261 -26.19 -18.29 35.43
N PRO A 262 -26.34 -17.04 34.95
CA PRO A 262 -27.65 -16.54 34.56
C PRO A 262 -28.11 -17.22 33.25
N PRO A 263 -29.41 -17.20 32.92
CA PRO A 263 -29.93 -17.73 31.67
C PRO A 263 -29.28 -17.04 30.45
N THR A 264 -28.57 -17.87 29.68
CA THR A 264 -27.98 -17.69 28.33
C THR A 264 -27.59 -16.27 27.87
N PRO A 265 -26.34 -15.82 28.13
CA PRO A 265 -25.74 -14.71 27.38
C PRO A 265 -25.44 -15.15 25.93
N LYS A 266 -26.06 -14.50 24.96
CA LYS A 266 -25.92 -14.76 23.50
C LYS A 266 -24.84 -13.89 22.83
N GLY A 267 -23.86 -13.39 23.59
CA GLY A 267 -22.86 -12.45 23.07
C GLY A 267 -22.02 -13.08 21.96
N LYS A 268 -21.95 -12.44 20.78
CA LYS A 268 -21.05 -12.81 19.70
C LYS A 268 -19.72 -12.07 19.83
N GLY A 269 -18.63 -12.68 19.37
CA GLY A 269 -17.40 -11.94 19.15
C GLY A 269 -17.58 -10.88 18.06
N GLY A 270 -16.78 -9.81 18.12
CA GLY A 270 -16.77 -8.77 17.11
C GLY A 270 -16.09 -9.24 15.82
N ASN A 271 -16.47 -8.67 14.69
CA ASN A 271 -15.85 -8.98 13.40
C ASN A 271 -14.52 -8.22 13.24
N ALA A 272 -13.65 -8.72 12.37
CA ALA A 272 -12.44 -8.05 11.94
C ALA A 272 -12.38 -7.97 10.43
N GLU A 273 -12.13 -6.79 9.90
CA GLU A 273 -11.95 -6.55 8.47
C GLU A 273 -10.73 -5.65 8.26
N THR A 274 -9.84 -6.02 7.34
CA THR A 274 -8.72 -5.16 6.97
C THR A 274 -8.94 -4.48 5.63
N GLY A 275 -8.44 -3.26 5.50
CA GLY A 275 -8.51 -2.50 4.26
C GLY A 275 -7.62 -3.09 3.17
N LYS A 276 -7.82 -2.60 1.95
CA LYS A 276 -7.02 -2.95 0.78
C LYS A 276 -5.71 -2.18 0.76
N SER A 277 -4.66 -2.75 0.16
CA SER A 277 -3.44 -1.98 -0.15
C SER A 277 -3.45 -1.51 -1.60
N GLY A 278 -2.92 -0.32 -1.86
CA GLY A 278 -2.81 0.27 -3.20
C GLY A 278 -1.71 -0.36 -4.07
N HIS A 279 -1.53 0.19 -5.26
CA HIS A 279 -0.54 -0.24 -6.25
C HIS A 279 0.84 0.35 -5.96
N VAL A 280 1.89 -0.31 -6.42
CA VAL A 280 3.29 0.07 -6.15
C VAL A 280 4.14 -0.20 -7.38
N ASP A 281 3.93 0.57 -8.44
CA ASP A 281 4.61 0.33 -9.72
C ASP A 281 5.89 1.16 -9.83
N GLY A 282 6.90 0.60 -10.48
CA GLY A 282 8.13 1.33 -10.81
C GLY A 282 7.90 2.29 -11.99
N GLY A 283 8.65 3.38 -11.99
CA GLY A 283 8.61 4.39 -13.04
C GLY A 283 9.23 3.89 -14.35
N SER A 284 8.69 4.35 -15.47
CA SER A 284 9.12 3.98 -16.82
C SER A 284 10.12 4.98 -17.40
N VAL A 285 10.89 4.53 -18.41
CA VAL A 285 11.74 5.39 -19.22
C VAL A 285 11.19 5.46 -20.64
N TYR A 286 10.82 6.66 -21.08
CA TYR A 286 10.29 6.92 -22.41
C TYR A 286 11.22 7.85 -23.20
N ASN A 287 11.75 7.37 -24.32
CA ASN A 287 12.50 8.19 -25.26
C ASN A 287 11.76 8.26 -26.59
N GLU A 288 11.36 9.45 -27.01
CA GLU A 288 10.65 9.64 -28.27
C GLU A 288 11.39 10.65 -29.15
N ALA A 289 11.70 10.18 -30.37
CA ALA A 289 12.02 11.03 -31.48
C ALA A 289 11.01 10.79 -32.62
N PRO A 290 10.49 11.85 -33.25
CA PRO A 290 9.42 11.74 -34.22
C PRO A 290 9.87 10.95 -35.46
N TYR A 291 8.94 10.39 -36.23
CA TYR A 291 9.25 9.66 -37.47
C TYR A 291 9.61 10.58 -38.64
N TYR A 292 10.59 11.47 -38.46
CA TYR A 292 11.13 12.34 -39.50
C TYR A 292 12.53 11.90 -39.92
N TRP A 293 12.93 12.30 -41.13
CA TRP A 293 14.26 12.01 -41.67
C TRP A 293 15.34 12.63 -40.77
N GLY A 294 16.20 11.80 -40.20
CA GLY A 294 17.28 12.22 -39.29
C GLY A 294 16.99 12.07 -37.80
N SER A 295 15.76 11.74 -37.41
CA SER A 295 15.42 11.50 -36.01
C SER A 295 16.09 10.23 -35.48
N SER A 296 16.80 10.35 -34.37
CA SER A 296 17.57 9.24 -33.84
C SER A 296 17.69 9.22 -32.31
N ILE A 297 17.69 7.99 -31.79
CA ILE A 297 17.97 7.69 -30.38
C ILE A 297 19.23 6.84 -30.32
N TYR A 298 20.22 7.32 -29.57
CA TYR A 298 21.43 6.58 -29.25
C TYR A 298 21.47 6.27 -27.76
N ASN A 299 21.33 4.99 -27.43
CA ASN A 299 21.45 4.46 -26.09
C ASN A 299 22.81 3.77 -25.93
N GLY A 300 23.66 4.36 -25.09
CA GLY A 300 24.99 3.84 -24.75
C GLY A 300 24.93 2.59 -23.86
N VAL A 301 25.95 2.42 -23.02
CA VAL A 301 26.06 1.25 -22.13
C VAL A 301 25.13 1.43 -20.93
N LYS A 302 24.20 0.49 -20.68
CA LYS A 302 23.27 0.59 -19.53
C LYS A 302 22.52 1.91 -19.49
N ALA A 303 22.13 2.43 -20.63
CA ALA A 303 21.60 3.79 -20.75
C ALA A 303 20.30 4.02 -19.98
N ASN A 304 19.36 3.08 -20.07
CA ASN A 304 18.01 3.22 -19.54
C ASN A 304 17.63 2.01 -18.67
N SER A 305 17.03 2.29 -17.52
CA SER A 305 16.38 1.27 -16.69
C SER A 305 15.01 1.75 -16.21
N GLY A 306 13.99 0.92 -16.36
CA GLY A 306 12.76 1.09 -15.59
C GLY A 306 13.04 0.91 -14.10
N GLY A 307 12.20 1.49 -13.25
CA GLY A 307 12.24 1.27 -11.81
C GLY A 307 11.62 -0.07 -11.43
N ASP A 308 12.07 -0.67 -10.34
CA ASP A 308 11.52 -1.94 -9.88
C ASP A 308 10.14 -1.72 -9.24
N GLY A 309 9.27 -2.73 -9.30
CA GLY A 309 8.00 -2.74 -8.58
C GLY A 309 8.22 -2.78 -7.06
N GLY A 310 7.30 -2.16 -6.31
CA GLY A 310 7.38 -2.00 -4.86
C GLY A 310 6.77 -3.15 -4.06
N LEU A 311 6.36 -2.87 -2.82
CA LEU A 311 5.68 -3.82 -1.93
C LEU A 311 4.26 -3.39 -1.61
N THR A 312 3.28 -4.22 -1.97
CA THR A 312 1.87 -4.06 -1.58
C THR A 312 1.45 -5.21 -0.68
N LYS A 313 0.90 -4.88 0.48
CA LYS A 313 0.59 -5.84 1.54
C LYS A 313 -0.69 -5.48 2.29
N SER A 314 -1.63 -6.41 2.39
CA SER A 314 -2.80 -6.23 3.24
C SER A 314 -2.60 -6.80 4.65
N GLY A 315 -3.31 -6.22 5.62
CA GLY A 315 -3.21 -6.57 7.03
C GLY A 315 -3.94 -7.86 7.38
N ALA A 316 -3.49 -8.54 8.45
CA ALA A 316 -4.16 -9.73 8.95
C ALA A 316 -5.46 -9.41 9.72
N ALA A 317 -6.48 -10.26 9.57
CA ALA A 317 -7.78 -10.13 10.23
C ALA A 317 -8.01 -11.26 11.25
N LYS A 318 -8.51 -10.90 12.44
CA LYS A 318 -8.86 -11.87 13.49
C LYS A 318 -10.20 -11.58 14.16
N GLY A 319 -11.16 -12.48 13.97
CA GLY A 319 -12.47 -12.39 14.61
C GLY A 319 -12.41 -12.61 16.12
N GLY A 320 -13.30 -11.93 16.85
CA GLY A 320 -13.42 -12.07 18.29
C GLY A 320 -14.07 -13.39 18.70
N ASN A 321 -13.74 -13.91 19.87
CA ASN A 321 -14.40 -15.11 20.41
C ASN A 321 -15.73 -14.74 21.08
N GLY A 322 -16.71 -15.66 21.09
CA GLY A 322 -17.97 -15.39 21.80
C GLY A 322 -18.81 -16.63 22.14
N PRO A 323 -19.54 -16.62 23.28
CA PRO A 323 -20.39 -17.73 23.69
C PRO A 323 -21.61 -17.96 22.80
N GLY A 324 -22.10 -16.92 22.10
CA GLY A 324 -23.19 -16.99 21.13
C GLY A 324 -22.73 -17.21 19.69
N GLY A 325 -21.42 -17.32 19.45
CA GLY A 325 -20.79 -17.41 18.14
C GLY A 325 -19.48 -16.62 18.09
N GLY A 326 -18.53 -17.11 17.30
CA GLY A 326 -17.33 -16.35 16.96
C GLY A 326 -17.62 -15.23 15.95
N GLY A 327 -16.82 -14.17 15.99
CA GLY A 327 -16.82 -13.13 14.96
C GLY A 327 -16.07 -13.58 13.71
N SER A 328 -16.47 -13.07 12.56
CA SER A 328 -15.79 -13.38 11.29
C SER A 328 -14.53 -12.53 11.08
N ALA A 329 -13.63 -13.02 10.23
CA ALA A 329 -12.42 -12.31 9.82
C ALA A 329 -12.33 -12.23 8.29
N LEU A 330 -12.13 -11.03 7.75
CA LEU A 330 -11.90 -10.76 6.33
C LEU A 330 -10.59 -9.98 6.17
N SER A 331 -9.62 -10.52 5.45
CA SER A 331 -8.44 -9.75 5.05
C SER A 331 -8.71 -9.03 3.72
N GLY A 332 -8.24 -7.80 3.57
CA GLY A 332 -8.34 -7.05 2.32
C GLY A 332 -7.46 -7.61 1.19
N ASP A 333 -7.76 -7.17 -0.03
CA ASP A 333 -6.96 -7.45 -1.23
C ASP A 333 -5.66 -6.63 -1.23
N THR A 334 -4.69 -7.04 -2.04
CA THR A 334 -3.55 -6.18 -2.39
C THR A 334 -3.65 -5.66 -3.81
N GLY A 335 -3.08 -4.47 -4.05
CA GLY A 335 -2.81 -3.97 -5.40
C GLY A 335 -1.74 -4.80 -6.13
N SER A 336 -1.42 -4.34 -7.33
CA SER A 336 -0.33 -4.87 -8.17
C SER A 336 1.01 -4.20 -7.84
N ALA A 337 2.11 -4.82 -8.28
CA ALA A 337 3.46 -4.27 -8.15
C ALA A 337 4.24 -4.51 -9.45
N TYR A 338 4.06 -3.66 -10.44
CA TYR A 338 4.69 -3.78 -11.75
C TYR A 338 6.06 -3.11 -11.81
N GLY A 339 7.01 -3.72 -12.52
CA GLY A 339 8.26 -3.05 -12.91
C GLY A 339 8.03 -2.07 -14.06
N GLY A 340 8.84 -1.02 -14.12
CA GLY A 340 8.74 0.03 -15.13
C GLY A 340 9.26 -0.40 -16.51
N ASP A 341 8.63 0.12 -17.56
CA ASP A 341 8.98 -0.18 -18.95
C ASP A 341 10.13 0.71 -19.45
N VAL A 342 10.81 0.26 -20.51
CA VAL A 342 11.70 1.10 -21.31
C VAL A 342 11.23 1.11 -22.75
N ALA A 343 10.79 2.28 -23.22
CA ALA A 343 10.31 2.46 -24.59
C ALA A 343 11.17 3.48 -25.35
N ASN A 344 11.58 3.10 -26.56
CA ASN A 344 12.29 3.97 -27.51
C ASN A 344 11.52 4.01 -28.83
N VAL A 345 11.13 5.20 -29.27
CA VAL A 345 10.41 5.41 -30.53
C VAL A 345 11.19 6.38 -31.40
N ALA A 346 11.71 5.97 -32.56
CA ALA A 346 12.47 6.85 -33.47
C ALA A 346 12.77 6.21 -34.83
N SER A 347 12.86 6.99 -35.92
CA SER A 347 13.29 6.47 -37.23
C SER A 347 14.62 5.72 -37.22
N TYR A 348 15.51 6.02 -36.29
CA TYR A 348 16.74 5.25 -36.06
C TYR A 348 17.00 5.05 -34.57
N ILE A 349 17.12 3.79 -34.14
CA ILE A 349 17.42 3.43 -32.76
C ILE A 349 18.73 2.64 -32.73
N HIS A 350 19.69 3.09 -31.92
CA HIS A 350 20.92 2.35 -31.66
C HIS A 350 21.09 2.07 -30.17
N ASN A 351 21.03 0.79 -29.79
CA ASN A 351 21.18 0.29 -28.44
C ASN A 351 22.54 -0.40 -28.29
N GLY A 352 23.42 0.13 -27.46
CA GLY A 352 24.74 -0.41 -27.12
C GLY A 352 24.68 -1.64 -26.20
N TYR A 353 25.72 -1.85 -25.39
CA TYR A 353 25.79 -3.00 -24.48
C TYR A 353 24.89 -2.81 -23.24
N LYS A 354 23.95 -3.74 -23.01
CA LYS A 354 22.96 -3.66 -21.92
C LYS A 354 22.22 -2.33 -21.86
N ALA A 355 22.01 -1.70 -23.02
CA ALA A 355 21.46 -0.36 -23.15
C ALA A 355 20.15 -0.16 -22.40
N ASN A 356 19.21 -1.11 -22.46
CA ASN A 356 17.88 -0.98 -21.89
C ASN A 356 17.56 -2.17 -21.00
N SER A 357 16.98 -1.91 -19.83
CA SER A 357 16.41 -2.94 -18.97
C SER A 357 15.05 -2.51 -18.47
N GLY A 358 14.04 -3.36 -18.60
CA GLY A 358 12.82 -3.21 -17.79
C GLY A 358 13.16 -3.35 -16.30
N GLY A 359 12.32 -2.77 -15.44
CA GLY A 359 12.39 -2.96 -13.99
C GLY A 359 11.82 -4.30 -13.57
N ASP A 360 12.30 -4.88 -12.47
CA ASP A 360 11.78 -6.15 -11.96
C ASP A 360 10.39 -5.96 -11.34
N GLY A 361 9.55 -6.99 -11.39
CA GLY A 361 8.26 -7.02 -10.71
C GLY A 361 8.42 -7.02 -9.19
N GLY A 362 7.48 -6.39 -8.50
CA GLY A 362 7.53 -6.20 -7.05
C GLY A 362 6.96 -7.36 -6.25
N LYS A 363 6.30 -7.05 -5.13
CA LYS A 363 5.72 -8.03 -4.20
C LYS A 363 4.29 -7.67 -3.83
N ALA A 364 3.36 -8.60 -4.06
CA ALA A 364 1.95 -8.48 -3.68
C ALA A 364 1.58 -9.58 -2.67
N ILE A 365 1.29 -9.23 -1.41
CA ILE A 365 1.09 -10.20 -0.33
C ILE A 365 -0.20 -9.92 0.45
N SER A 366 -1.23 -10.76 0.27
CA SER A 366 -2.46 -10.60 1.05
C SER A 366 -2.34 -11.14 2.48
N GLY A 367 -3.09 -10.54 3.39
CA GLY A 367 -3.10 -10.87 4.82
C GLY A 367 -3.85 -12.18 5.13
N SER A 368 -3.47 -12.81 6.24
CA SER A 368 -4.14 -14.01 6.77
C SER A 368 -5.43 -13.64 7.51
N ALA A 369 -6.40 -14.56 7.55
CA ALA A 369 -7.66 -14.40 8.25
C ALA A 369 -7.92 -15.54 9.23
N THR A 370 -8.36 -15.23 10.45
CA THR A 370 -8.74 -16.23 11.45
C THR A 370 -10.08 -15.90 12.10
N GLY A 371 -11.07 -16.77 11.91
CA GLY A 371 -12.38 -16.67 12.51
C GLY A 371 -12.33 -16.88 14.02
N GLY A 372 -13.23 -16.21 14.74
CA GLY A 372 -13.35 -16.33 16.19
C GLY A 372 -13.95 -17.68 16.60
N ASN A 373 -13.56 -18.20 17.76
CA ASN A 373 -14.14 -19.42 18.31
C ASN A 373 -15.45 -19.14 19.05
N ALA A 374 -16.39 -20.08 18.93
CA ALA A 374 -17.47 -20.27 19.87
C ALA A 374 -17.04 -21.29 20.94
N TRP A 375 -16.82 -20.83 22.18
CA TRP A 375 -16.38 -21.68 23.28
C TRP A 375 -17.53 -22.32 24.08
N LYS A 376 -17.30 -23.56 24.56
CA LYS A 376 -18.21 -24.31 25.44
C LYS A 376 -18.29 -23.64 26.82
N ARG A 377 -19.50 -23.66 27.41
CA ARG A 377 -19.71 -23.36 28.83
C ARG A 377 -18.93 -24.39 29.65
N GLY A 378 -18.01 -23.95 30.50
CA GLY A 378 -17.44 -24.78 31.59
C GLY A 378 -18.47 -25.06 32.69
N GLY A 379 -19.54 -25.78 32.38
CA GLY A 379 -20.60 -26.20 33.30
C GLY A 379 -21.39 -27.36 32.70
N PRO A 380 -22.23 -28.07 33.48
CA PRO A 380 -22.96 -29.24 33.01
C PRO A 380 -23.75 -28.90 31.73
N PRO A 381 -23.75 -29.82 30.75
CA PRO A 381 -24.20 -29.53 29.39
C PRO A 381 -25.67 -29.09 29.39
N PRO A 382 -25.99 -27.83 29.00
CA PRO A 382 -27.37 -27.52 28.64
C PRO A 382 -27.71 -28.30 27.36
N PRO A 383 -28.98 -28.67 27.15
CA PRO A 383 -29.40 -29.37 25.94
C PRO A 383 -29.13 -28.47 24.72
N THR A 384 -28.10 -28.83 23.94
CA THR A 384 -27.64 -28.27 22.66
C THR A 384 -27.09 -26.82 22.64
N PRO A 385 -25.77 -26.62 22.79
CA PRO A 385 -25.12 -25.35 22.47
C PRO A 385 -25.09 -25.13 20.94
N LYS A 386 -25.78 -24.09 20.44
CA LYS A 386 -25.87 -23.76 18.99
C LYS A 386 -24.83 -22.76 18.47
N GLY A 387 -23.76 -22.50 19.22
CA GLY A 387 -22.77 -21.47 18.83
C GLY A 387 -21.90 -21.92 17.65
N LYS A 388 -21.95 -21.23 16.52
CA LYS A 388 -21.07 -21.49 15.37
C LYS A 388 -19.74 -20.74 15.51
N GLY A 389 -18.66 -21.36 15.05
CA GLY A 389 -17.40 -20.64 14.83
C GLY A 389 -17.55 -19.54 13.78
N GLY A 390 -16.71 -18.51 13.86
CA GLY A 390 -16.69 -17.42 12.89
C GLY A 390 -16.01 -17.82 11.59
N ASN A 391 -16.42 -17.24 10.47
CA ASN A 391 -15.80 -17.52 9.16
C ASN A 391 -14.47 -16.78 9.03
N ALA A 392 -13.60 -17.27 8.15
CA ALA A 392 -12.36 -16.62 7.76
C ALA A 392 -12.24 -16.54 6.24
N GLU A 393 -11.91 -15.37 5.73
CA GLU A 393 -11.69 -15.15 4.30
C GLU A 393 -10.47 -14.26 4.11
N THR A 394 -9.55 -14.66 3.24
CA THR A 394 -8.40 -13.83 2.87
C THR A 394 -8.63 -13.14 1.53
N GLY A 395 -8.08 -11.94 1.38
CA GLY A 395 -8.17 -11.19 0.14
C GLY A 395 -7.27 -11.77 -0.94
N LYS A 396 -7.48 -11.30 -2.17
CA LYS A 396 -6.68 -11.66 -3.33
C LYS A 396 -5.33 -10.93 -3.29
N SER A 397 -4.28 -11.54 -3.85
CA SER A 397 -3.05 -10.79 -4.15
C SER A 397 -3.09 -10.29 -5.60
N GLY A 398 -2.54 -9.10 -5.84
CA GLY A 398 -2.44 -8.51 -7.18
C GLY A 398 -1.33 -9.13 -8.03
N ASP A 399 -1.24 -8.66 -9.27
CA ASP A 399 -0.23 -9.11 -10.24
C ASP A 399 1.14 -8.45 -9.98
N VAL A 400 2.21 -9.11 -10.40
CA VAL A 400 3.60 -8.69 -10.16
C VAL A 400 4.45 -8.94 -11.40
N ASP A 401 4.28 -8.10 -12.40
CA ASP A 401 4.93 -8.30 -13.70
C ASP A 401 6.22 -7.47 -13.81
N GLY A 402 7.22 -8.04 -14.46
CA GLY A 402 8.44 -7.32 -14.84
C GLY A 402 8.19 -6.39 -16.03
N GLY A 403 8.91 -5.28 -16.06
CA GLY A 403 8.83 -4.28 -17.11
C GLY A 403 9.40 -4.77 -18.44
N SER A 404 8.83 -4.27 -19.53
CA SER A 404 9.19 -4.64 -20.90
C SER A 404 10.13 -3.63 -21.55
N VAL A 405 10.84 -4.06 -22.59
CA VAL A 405 11.63 -3.18 -23.46
C VAL A 405 11.00 -3.13 -24.85
N TYR A 406 10.58 -1.95 -25.27
CA TYR A 406 9.95 -1.70 -26.57
C TYR A 406 10.81 -0.76 -27.43
N ASN A 407 11.24 -1.23 -28.60
CA ASN A 407 11.92 -0.38 -29.59
C ASN A 407 11.08 -0.32 -30.86
N ASP A 408 10.61 0.87 -31.23
CA ASP A 408 9.80 1.10 -32.43
C ASP A 408 10.46 2.13 -33.34
N ALA A 409 10.98 1.65 -34.46
CA ALA A 409 11.54 2.50 -35.51
C ALA A 409 10.58 2.86 -36.64
N GLY A 410 9.31 2.44 -36.54
CA GLY A 410 8.29 2.68 -37.54
C GLY A 410 8.55 1.86 -38.80
N TYR A 411 7.63 1.98 -39.75
CA TYR A 411 7.62 1.12 -40.94
C TYR A 411 8.90 1.21 -41.80
N TRP A 412 9.61 2.34 -41.75
CA TRP A 412 10.81 2.60 -42.56
C TRP A 412 12.11 2.68 -41.76
N GLY A 413 12.03 2.63 -40.43
CA GLY A 413 13.21 2.88 -39.59
C GLY A 413 14.07 1.67 -39.33
N THR A 414 15.19 1.92 -38.66
CA THR A 414 16.19 0.90 -38.33
C THR A 414 16.40 0.80 -36.83
N VAL A 415 16.37 -0.43 -36.30
CA VAL A 415 16.79 -0.75 -34.93
C VAL A 415 18.12 -1.51 -34.98
N LYS A 416 19.13 -1.01 -34.27
CA LYS A 416 20.42 -1.69 -34.07
C LYS A 416 20.64 -2.01 -32.61
N ASN A 417 20.59 -3.29 -32.27
CA ASN A 417 20.85 -3.79 -30.93
C ASN A 417 22.23 -4.46 -30.88
N GLY A 418 23.11 -3.94 -30.03
CA GLY A 418 24.42 -4.50 -29.74
C GLY A 418 24.36 -5.79 -28.93
N VAL A 419 25.47 -6.12 -28.27
CA VAL A 419 25.57 -7.33 -27.43
C VAL A 419 24.76 -7.16 -26.14
N LYS A 420 23.86 -8.09 -25.83
CA LYS A 420 23.01 -8.04 -24.61
C LYS A 420 22.32 -6.68 -24.43
N ALA A 421 21.89 -6.07 -25.52
CA ALA A 421 21.40 -4.68 -25.52
C ALA A 421 20.16 -4.47 -24.67
N ASN A 422 19.22 -5.41 -24.69
CA ASN A 422 17.91 -5.27 -24.08
C ASN A 422 17.60 -6.47 -23.16
N SER A 423 17.09 -6.20 -21.97
CA SER A 423 16.53 -7.20 -21.07
C SER A 423 15.15 -6.77 -20.56
N GLY A 424 14.16 -7.64 -20.63
CA GLY A 424 12.95 -7.49 -19.81
C GLY A 424 13.29 -7.66 -18.33
N GLY A 425 12.47 -7.10 -17.45
CA GLY A 425 12.57 -7.31 -16.01
C GLY A 425 11.98 -8.65 -15.59
N ASP A 426 12.48 -9.23 -14.51
CA ASP A 426 11.95 -10.50 -13.99
C ASP A 426 10.59 -10.28 -13.32
N GLY A 427 9.70 -11.28 -13.35
CA GLY A 427 8.45 -11.24 -12.62
C GLY A 427 8.65 -11.30 -11.10
N GLY A 428 7.70 -10.76 -10.36
CA GLY A 428 7.79 -10.61 -8.91
C GLY A 428 7.23 -11.78 -8.09
N LEU A 429 6.85 -11.50 -6.84
CA LEU A 429 6.21 -12.47 -5.93
C LEU A 429 4.77 -12.06 -5.60
N THR A 430 3.82 -12.90 -5.94
CA THR A 430 2.41 -12.75 -5.55
C THR A 430 2.01 -13.90 -4.63
N LYS A 431 1.41 -13.56 -3.48
CA LYS A 431 1.05 -14.54 -2.45
C LYS A 431 -0.25 -14.17 -1.76
N SER A 432 -1.20 -15.11 -1.73
CA SER A 432 -2.42 -14.96 -0.93
C SER A 432 -2.26 -15.50 0.49
N GLY A 433 -3.03 -14.97 1.43
CA GLY A 433 -2.94 -15.29 2.85
C GLY A 433 -3.69 -16.56 3.25
N ASP A 434 -3.27 -17.18 4.36
CA ASP A 434 -3.95 -18.35 4.92
C ASP A 434 -5.27 -17.98 5.64
N ALA A 435 -6.32 -18.79 5.43
CA ALA A 435 -7.62 -18.66 6.07
C ALA A 435 -7.88 -19.78 7.07
N LYS A 436 -8.29 -19.44 8.30
CA LYS A 436 -8.63 -20.41 9.34
C LYS A 436 -9.98 -20.14 9.99
N GLY A 437 -10.95 -21.03 9.75
CA GLY A 437 -12.28 -20.97 10.34
C GLY A 437 -12.22 -21.10 11.86
N GLY A 438 -13.08 -20.33 12.53
CA GLY A 438 -13.27 -20.43 13.97
C GLY A 438 -13.95 -21.73 14.33
N LYS A 439 -13.70 -22.27 15.51
CA LYS A 439 -14.30 -23.53 15.93
C LYS A 439 -15.59 -23.31 16.73
N GLY A 440 -16.53 -24.27 16.77
CA GLY A 440 -17.76 -24.09 17.56
C GLY A 440 -18.69 -25.31 17.74
N PRO A 441 -19.43 -25.40 18.86
CA PRO A 441 -20.29 -26.55 19.17
C PRO A 441 -21.54 -26.70 18.29
N GLY A 442 -22.00 -25.61 17.66
CA GLY A 442 -23.08 -25.62 16.67
C GLY A 442 -22.59 -25.75 15.23
N GLY A 443 -21.31 -26.08 15.04
CA GLY A 443 -20.60 -26.10 13.76
C GLY A 443 -19.36 -25.19 13.79
N GLY A 444 -18.29 -25.60 13.12
CA GLY A 444 -17.16 -24.72 12.83
C GLY A 444 -17.51 -23.66 11.78
N GLY A 445 -16.67 -22.64 11.68
CA GLY A 445 -16.75 -21.61 10.66
C GLY A 445 -16.06 -22.04 9.37
N SER A 446 -16.52 -21.49 8.25
CA SER A 446 -15.92 -21.73 6.94
C SER A 446 -14.59 -20.97 6.81
N ALA A 447 -13.71 -21.48 5.94
CA ALA A 447 -12.45 -20.81 5.57
C ALA A 447 -12.34 -20.73 4.05
N LEU A 448 -12.03 -19.55 3.52
CA LEU A 448 -11.75 -19.31 2.11
C LEU A 448 -10.42 -18.57 1.98
N SER A 449 -9.49 -19.15 1.22
CA SER A 449 -8.24 -18.48 0.86
C SER A 449 -8.44 -17.73 -0.46
N GLY A 450 -7.93 -16.50 -0.56
CA GLY A 450 -8.02 -15.69 -1.77
C GLY A 450 -7.17 -16.22 -2.92
N ASP A 451 -7.52 -15.80 -4.13
CA ASP A 451 -6.75 -16.08 -5.35
C ASP A 451 -5.41 -15.34 -5.34
N THR A 452 -4.44 -15.89 -6.08
CA THR A 452 -3.19 -15.18 -6.39
C THR A 452 -3.26 -14.53 -7.74
N GLY A 453 -2.66 -13.35 -7.86
CA GLY A 453 -2.36 -12.72 -9.14
C GLY A 453 -1.35 -13.50 -9.97
N SER A 454 -1.06 -12.95 -11.14
CA SER A 454 -0.04 -13.42 -12.07
C SER A 454 1.32 -12.84 -11.74
N ALA A 455 2.39 -13.47 -12.24
CA ALA A 455 3.77 -13.02 -12.04
C ALA A 455 4.55 -13.23 -13.34
N TYR A 456 4.33 -12.36 -14.32
CA TYR A 456 4.94 -12.47 -15.64
C TYR A 456 6.31 -11.79 -15.69
N GLY A 457 7.25 -12.35 -16.45
CA GLY A 457 8.47 -11.64 -16.81
C GLY A 457 8.18 -10.64 -17.94
N GLY A 458 9.04 -9.64 -18.08
CA GLY A 458 8.93 -8.61 -19.12
C GLY A 458 9.36 -9.08 -20.50
N ASP A 459 8.75 -8.50 -21.53
CA ASP A 459 9.03 -8.82 -22.92
C ASP A 459 10.11 -7.90 -23.52
N VAL A 460 10.70 -8.32 -24.64
CA VAL A 460 11.53 -7.45 -25.49
C VAL A 460 10.99 -7.48 -26.91
N ALA A 461 10.46 -6.35 -27.38
CA ALA A 461 9.90 -6.19 -28.72
C ALA A 461 10.67 -5.14 -29.53
N ASN A 462 10.90 -5.46 -30.81
CA ASN A 462 11.57 -4.57 -31.76
C ASN A 462 10.72 -4.48 -33.03
N TYR A 463 10.40 -3.27 -33.47
CA TYR A 463 9.65 -2.99 -34.69
C TYR A 463 10.44 -2.04 -35.59
N GLY A 464 10.50 -2.32 -36.89
CA GLY A 464 11.24 -1.53 -37.86
C GLY A 464 11.34 -2.20 -39.23
N ALA A 465 11.66 -1.42 -40.28
CA ALA A 465 12.01 -1.98 -41.60
C ALA A 465 13.22 -2.88 -41.52
N VAL A 466 14.20 -2.49 -40.70
CA VAL A 466 15.47 -3.19 -40.56
C VAL A 466 15.81 -3.34 -39.09
N ILE A 467 16.05 -4.58 -38.66
CA ILE A 467 16.42 -4.90 -37.27
C ILE A 467 17.74 -5.68 -37.29
N TYR A 468 18.78 -5.11 -36.69
CA TYR A 468 20.07 -5.76 -36.49
C TYR A 468 20.23 -6.16 -35.03
N ASN A 469 20.38 -7.46 -34.76
CA ASN A 469 20.61 -7.99 -33.41
C ASN A 469 22.00 -8.61 -33.32
N GLY A 470 22.84 -8.05 -32.45
CA GLY A 470 24.13 -8.62 -32.07
C GLY A 470 23.99 -9.85 -31.16
N TYR A 471 25.12 -10.32 -30.62
CA TYR A 471 25.15 -11.51 -29.77
C TYR A 471 24.27 -11.35 -28.51
N LYS A 472 23.27 -12.24 -28.36
CA LYS A 472 22.29 -12.22 -27.26
C LYS A 472 21.65 -10.85 -27.05
N ALA A 473 21.39 -10.12 -28.13
CA ALA A 473 20.96 -8.72 -28.09
C ALA A 473 19.71 -8.48 -27.24
N ASN A 474 18.79 -9.45 -27.18
CA ASN A 474 17.54 -9.37 -26.46
C ASN A 474 17.39 -10.58 -25.54
N SER A 475 16.93 -10.36 -24.32
CA SER A 475 16.48 -11.40 -23.39
C SER A 475 15.16 -10.97 -22.79
N GLY A 476 14.13 -11.82 -22.83
CA GLY A 476 12.97 -11.62 -21.95
C GLY A 476 13.39 -11.75 -20.48
N GLY A 477 12.51 -11.31 -19.58
CA GLY A 477 12.61 -11.56 -18.15
C GLY A 477 12.11 -12.95 -17.80
N ASP A 478 12.60 -13.49 -16.69
CA ASP A 478 12.09 -14.74 -16.13
C ASP A 478 10.71 -14.51 -15.50
N GLY A 479 9.84 -15.52 -15.53
CA GLY A 479 8.57 -15.47 -14.78
C GLY A 479 8.80 -15.43 -13.27
N GLY A 480 7.87 -14.81 -12.55
CA GLY A 480 7.89 -14.72 -11.09
C GLY A 480 7.25 -15.91 -10.38
N LYS A 481 6.88 -15.71 -9.11
CA LYS A 481 6.28 -16.75 -8.25
C LYS A 481 4.87 -16.37 -7.81
N ALA A 482 3.91 -17.25 -8.07
CA ALA A 482 2.54 -17.17 -7.55
C ALA A 482 2.28 -18.28 -6.52
N ILE A 483 1.89 -17.91 -5.30
CA ILE A 483 1.72 -18.85 -4.16
C ILE A 483 0.38 -18.64 -3.46
N SER A 484 -0.56 -19.57 -3.60
CA SER A 484 -1.85 -19.50 -2.91
C SER A 484 -1.73 -19.88 -1.42
N GLY A 485 -2.48 -19.19 -0.57
CA GLY A 485 -2.65 -19.52 0.84
C GLY A 485 -3.49 -20.78 1.08
N SER A 486 -3.36 -21.37 2.26
CA SER A 486 -4.14 -22.54 2.71
C SER A 486 -5.46 -22.13 3.34
N ALA A 487 -6.52 -22.94 3.16
CA ALA A 487 -7.80 -22.77 3.85
C ALA A 487 -8.06 -23.96 4.80
N THR A 488 -8.26 -23.69 6.09
CA THR A 488 -8.61 -24.71 7.10
C THR A 488 -9.94 -24.37 7.76
N GLY A 489 -10.96 -25.18 7.52
CA GLY A 489 -12.28 -25.03 8.18
C GLY A 489 -12.19 -25.15 9.70
N GLY A 490 -13.21 -24.65 10.39
CA GLY A 490 -13.33 -24.77 11.84
C GLY A 490 -13.85 -26.14 12.28
N ASP A 491 -13.42 -26.60 13.44
CA ASP A 491 -13.93 -27.84 14.04
C ASP A 491 -15.29 -27.64 14.72
N SER A 492 -16.10 -28.70 14.74
CA SER A 492 -17.30 -28.82 15.58
C SER A 492 -17.06 -29.78 16.76
N TRP A 493 -17.61 -29.50 17.96
CA TRP A 493 -17.50 -30.39 19.13
C TRP A 493 -18.58 -30.27 20.21
#